data_AF-A0A7S3E5F8-F1
#
_entry.id   AF-A0A7S3E5F8-F1
#
_cell.length_a   1.000
_cell.length_b   1.000
_cell.length_c   1.000
_cell.angle_alpha   90.00
_cell.angle_beta   90.00
_cell.angle_gamma   90.00
#
_symmetry.space_group_name_H-M   'P 1'
#
loop_
_entity.id
_entity.type
_entity.pdbx_description
1 polymer ?
#
loop_
_entity_poly.entity_id
_entity_poly.type
_entity_poly.pdbx_seq_one_letter_code
_entity_poly.pdbx_strand_id
1 'polypeptide(L)'
;KDKGIRTLLQSMNVRVESFGADLMYEPWEILDEKGAPFATFKTFWEHVTTKMPYEPFLPMHGPIALPAVDESVNGNVEGSLDILTKEERETCDHLKDKWLPGSDSAVQIWNEFLYKKMPFFKEQKATVYSDCTSKLSPHLHYGEISVSSIYFVLKTMRQQLSATAGNERQIKSNDAFMKQLGYREYSRYILFHNPFTHERPLLEHLCAVPWSYDQDLFKCWQQGCTGFPLIDAAMQQLWSTGWCHNRLRYL
;
A
#
# COMPACT_ATOMS: atom_id res chain seq x y z
N LYS A 1 3.77 13.45 15.32
CA LYS A 1 2.68 14.47 15.18
C LYS A 1 1.50 14.13 16.09
N ASP A 2 0.91 12.94 15.97
CA ASP A 2 -0.31 12.53 16.68
C ASP A 2 -0.21 12.57 18.21
N LYS A 3 0.92 12.16 18.79
CA LYS A 3 1.16 12.30 20.24
C LYS A 3 1.05 13.75 20.72
N GLY A 4 1.51 14.71 19.91
CA GLY A 4 1.39 16.14 20.19
C GLY A 4 -0.07 16.61 20.13
N ILE A 5 -0.81 16.19 19.09
CA ILE A 5 -2.24 16.50 18.95
C ILE A 5 -3.04 15.93 20.13
N ARG A 6 -2.80 14.67 20.50
CA ARG A 6 -3.46 14.03 21.64
C ARG A 6 -3.20 14.79 22.93
N THR A 7 -1.95 15.16 23.20
CA THR A 7 -1.57 15.92 24.41
C THR A 7 -2.26 17.27 24.45
N LEU A 8 -2.31 17.99 23.32
CA LEU A 8 -2.98 19.28 23.20
C LEU A 8 -4.48 19.17 23.49
N LEU A 9 -5.18 18.25 22.84
CA LEU A 9 -6.63 18.07 23.01
C LEU A 9 -6.99 17.59 24.43
N GLN A 10 -6.19 16.70 25.01
CA GLN A 10 -6.37 16.27 26.40
C GLN A 10 -6.18 17.42 27.39
N SER A 11 -5.27 18.36 27.13
CA SER A 11 -5.12 19.57 27.95
C SER A 11 -6.36 20.48 27.90
N MET A 12 -7.18 20.34 26.86
CA MET A 12 -8.47 21.03 26.69
C MET A 12 -9.66 20.19 27.22
N ASN A 13 -9.40 19.09 27.95
CA ASN A 13 -10.41 18.14 28.44
C ASN A 13 -11.25 17.48 27.32
N VAL A 14 -10.71 17.36 26.11
CA VAL A 14 -11.34 16.64 25.01
C VAL A 14 -10.93 15.16 25.06
N ARG A 15 -11.91 14.24 25.02
CA ARG A 15 -11.64 12.80 24.91
C ARG A 15 -11.07 12.49 23.53
N VAL A 16 -9.92 11.81 23.49
CA VAL A 16 -9.24 11.42 22.25
C VAL A 16 -9.01 9.93 22.26
N GLU A 17 -9.46 9.26 21.21
CA GLU A 17 -9.27 7.84 20.96
C GLU A 17 -8.65 7.62 19.58
N SER A 18 -7.94 6.52 19.41
CA SER A 18 -7.30 6.16 18.14
C SER A 18 -7.44 4.67 17.93
N PHE A 19 -7.67 4.27 16.70
CA PHE A 19 -7.99 2.90 16.32
C PHE A 19 -7.13 2.47 15.14
N GLY A 20 -6.74 1.20 15.12
CA GLY A 20 -6.10 0.59 13.96
C GLY A 20 -7.11 0.44 12.83
N ALA A 21 -6.70 0.79 11.60
CA ALA A 21 -7.56 0.70 10.41
C ALA A 21 -6.76 0.35 9.14
N ASP A 22 -5.56 0.92 9.04
CA ASP A 22 -4.74 0.86 7.83
C ASP A 22 -3.82 -0.38 7.78
N LEU A 23 -3.59 -1.02 8.92
CA LEU A 23 -2.79 -2.23 9.10
C LEU A 23 -3.66 -3.41 9.54
N MET A 24 -3.22 -4.64 9.26
CA MET A 24 -3.88 -5.84 9.77
C MET A 24 -3.59 -6.05 11.26
N TYR A 25 -2.36 -5.77 11.67
CA TYR A 25 -1.88 -5.84 13.05
C TYR A 25 -0.94 -4.69 13.30
N GLU A 26 -0.92 -4.16 14.52
CA GLU A 26 -0.04 -3.04 14.83
C GLU A 26 1.42 -3.50 14.96
N PRO A 27 2.41 -2.70 14.52
CA PRO A 27 3.79 -3.16 14.45
C PRO A 27 4.42 -3.54 15.80
N TRP A 28 3.93 -2.98 16.91
CA TRP A 28 4.38 -3.29 18.26
C TRP A 28 3.81 -4.59 18.81
N GLU A 29 2.80 -5.18 18.17
CA GLU A 29 2.19 -6.45 18.58
C GLU A 29 2.94 -7.66 18.00
N ILE A 30 3.71 -7.45 16.93
CA ILE A 30 4.41 -8.51 16.20
C ILE A 30 5.88 -8.55 16.66
N LEU A 31 6.15 -9.33 17.70
CA LEU A 31 7.49 -9.52 18.26
C LEU A 31 7.84 -11.01 18.31
N ASP A 32 9.14 -11.32 18.33
CA ASP A 32 9.60 -12.68 18.53
C ASP A 32 9.44 -13.14 20.00
N GLU A 33 9.79 -14.40 20.28
CA GLU A 33 9.67 -15.00 21.63
C GLU A 33 10.54 -14.30 22.69
N LYS A 34 11.50 -13.47 22.27
CA LYS A 34 12.37 -12.67 23.15
C LYS A 34 11.92 -11.20 23.22
N GLY A 35 10.81 -10.84 22.58
CA GLY A 35 10.32 -9.46 22.51
C GLY A 35 11.08 -8.57 21.52
N ALA A 36 11.87 -9.14 20.61
CA ALA A 36 12.63 -8.41 19.61
C ALA A 36 11.89 -8.36 18.25
N PRO A 37 12.11 -7.31 17.44
CA PRO A 37 11.50 -7.23 16.12
C PRO A 37 12.12 -8.23 15.13
N PHE A 38 11.31 -8.70 14.17
CA PHE A 38 11.77 -9.62 13.13
C PHE A 38 12.65 -8.92 12.10
N ALA A 39 13.83 -9.49 11.82
CA ALA A 39 14.77 -8.96 10.84
C ALA A 39 14.49 -9.39 9.38
N THR A 40 13.70 -10.44 9.17
CA THR A 40 13.40 -10.94 7.81
C THR A 40 11.91 -11.05 7.55
N PHE A 41 11.52 -10.77 6.30
CA PHE A 41 10.13 -10.92 5.85
C PHE A 41 9.60 -12.35 6.09
N LYS A 42 10.42 -13.38 5.86
CA LYS A 42 9.99 -14.77 5.97
C LYS A 42 9.50 -15.08 7.39
N THR A 43 10.33 -14.79 8.39
CA THR A 43 10.02 -15.04 9.81
C THR A 43 8.86 -14.18 10.30
N PHE A 44 8.83 -12.91 9.88
CA PHE A 44 7.71 -12.00 10.15
C PHE A 44 6.39 -12.57 9.61
N TRP A 45 6.36 -12.94 8.33
CA TRP A 45 5.15 -13.36 7.66
C TRP A 45 4.65 -14.73 8.15
N GLU A 46 5.56 -15.64 8.46
CA GLU A 46 5.24 -16.91 9.11
C GLU A 46 4.60 -16.68 10.48
N HIS A 47 5.15 -15.79 11.31
CA HIS A 47 4.56 -15.42 12.59
C HIS A 47 3.15 -14.82 12.42
N VAL A 48 3.01 -13.82 11.54
CA VAL A 48 1.72 -13.14 11.26
C VAL A 48 0.63 -14.11 10.83
N THR A 49 0.98 -15.14 10.05
CA THR A 49 0.01 -16.08 9.49
C THR A 49 -0.28 -17.31 10.35
N THR A 50 0.60 -17.65 11.30
CA THR A 50 0.48 -18.92 12.06
C THR A 50 0.50 -18.77 13.57
N LYS A 51 1.11 -17.71 14.11
CA LYS A 51 1.35 -17.53 15.54
C LYS A 51 0.56 -16.37 16.16
N MET A 52 -0.07 -15.51 15.36
CA MET A 52 -0.89 -14.43 15.92
C MET A 52 -2.07 -15.00 16.73
N PRO A 53 -2.31 -14.49 17.96
CA PRO A 53 -3.30 -15.06 18.88
C PRO A 53 -4.75 -14.75 18.49
N TYR A 54 -4.95 -13.76 17.62
CA TYR A 54 -6.25 -13.33 17.14
C TYR A 54 -6.16 -13.00 15.65
N GLU A 55 -7.31 -12.95 14.98
CA GLU A 55 -7.38 -12.54 13.57
C GLU A 55 -7.50 -11.01 13.44
N PRO A 56 -7.06 -10.42 12.32
CA PRO A 56 -7.23 -8.99 12.09
C PRO A 56 -8.69 -8.57 12.26
N PHE A 57 -8.94 -7.31 12.62
CA PHE A 57 -10.31 -6.82 12.78
C PHE A 57 -11.13 -7.07 11.51
N LEU A 58 -12.28 -7.73 11.70
CA LEU A 58 -13.24 -7.92 10.63
C LEU A 58 -13.69 -6.55 10.12
N PRO A 59 -13.70 -6.33 8.80
CA PRO A 59 -14.14 -5.07 8.24
C PRO A 59 -15.60 -4.83 8.61
N MET A 60 -15.86 -3.69 9.24
CA MET A 60 -17.21 -3.28 9.60
C MET A 60 -17.91 -2.65 8.39
N HIS A 61 -19.23 -2.79 8.34
CA HIS A 61 -20.03 -2.00 7.40
C HIS A 61 -19.94 -0.51 7.76
N GLY A 62 -19.90 0.34 6.74
CA GLY A 62 -20.03 1.78 6.95
C GLY A 62 -21.38 2.11 7.61
N PRO A 63 -21.45 3.21 8.39
CA PRO A 63 -22.71 3.65 8.98
C PRO A 63 -23.73 3.95 7.87
N ILE A 64 -24.97 3.50 8.04
CA ILE A 64 -26.06 3.75 7.08
C ILE A 64 -26.34 5.25 6.96
N ALA A 65 -26.26 5.96 8.09
CA ALA A 65 -26.39 7.41 8.16
C ALA A 65 -25.54 7.94 9.32
N LEU A 66 -25.03 9.15 9.16
CA LEU A 66 -24.43 9.92 10.24
C LEU A 66 -25.50 10.81 10.89
N PRO A 67 -25.45 11.05 12.20
CA PRO A 67 -26.36 11.99 12.85
C PRO A 67 -26.16 13.40 12.28
N ALA A 68 -27.26 14.17 12.18
CA ALA A 68 -27.18 15.56 11.78
C ALA A 68 -26.34 16.35 12.81
N VAL A 69 -25.50 17.25 12.30
CA VAL A 69 -24.76 18.21 13.14
C VAL A 69 -25.71 19.37 13.44
N ASP A 70 -25.69 19.86 14.68
CA ASP A 70 -26.46 21.03 15.11
C ASP A 70 -26.06 22.26 14.27
N GLU A 71 -27.05 23.01 13.79
CA GLU A 71 -26.85 24.21 12.95
C GLU A 71 -26.03 25.30 13.64
N SER A 72 -25.96 25.29 14.97
CA SER A 72 -25.11 26.21 15.76
C SER A 72 -23.61 25.95 15.63
N VAL A 73 -23.21 24.78 15.13
CA VAL A 73 -21.80 24.44 14.89
C VAL A 73 -21.37 25.01 13.55
N ASN A 74 -20.77 26.21 13.59
CA ASN A 74 -20.10 26.78 12.42
C ASN A 74 -18.80 25.99 12.14
N GLY A 75 -18.86 25.07 11.19
CA GLY A 75 -17.68 24.40 10.66
C GLY A 75 -16.83 25.35 9.82
N ASN A 76 -15.51 25.15 9.84
CA ASN A 76 -14.64 25.74 8.82
C ASN A 76 -14.85 24.99 7.51
N VAL A 77 -15.83 25.41 6.71
CA VAL A 77 -15.97 24.92 5.33
C VAL A 77 -14.90 25.63 4.51
N GLU A 78 -13.67 25.11 4.52
CA GLU A 78 -12.75 25.41 3.43
C GLU A 78 -13.37 24.83 2.16
N GLY A 79 -13.65 25.68 1.17
CA GLY A 79 -14.27 25.30 -0.10
C GLY A 79 -13.39 24.35 -0.90
N SER A 80 -12.70 24.85 -1.92
CA SER A 80 -11.63 24.06 -2.55
C SER A 80 -10.36 24.19 -1.72
N LEU A 81 -9.95 23.09 -1.10
CA LEU A 81 -8.55 22.91 -0.74
C LEU A 81 -7.79 22.89 -2.07
N ASP A 82 -7.24 24.03 -2.49
CA ASP A 82 -6.42 24.16 -3.70
C ASP A 82 -5.06 23.48 -3.46
N ILE A 83 -5.08 22.14 -3.38
CA ILE A 83 -3.92 21.30 -3.07
C ILE A 83 -2.87 21.36 -4.19
N LEU A 84 -3.33 21.63 -5.43
CA LEU A 84 -2.47 21.75 -6.60
C LEU A 84 -2.43 23.18 -7.10
N THR A 85 -1.23 23.64 -7.45
CA THR A 85 -1.02 24.84 -8.25
C THR A 85 -1.64 24.68 -9.64
N LYS A 86 -1.82 25.80 -10.36
CA LYS A 86 -2.36 25.78 -11.72
C LYS A 86 -1.49 24.94 -12.68
N GLU A 87 -0.17 25.08 -12.57
CA GLU A 87 0.80 24.35 -13.40
C GLU A 87 0.77 22.83 -13.12
N GLU A 88 0.67 22.43 -11.86
CA GLU A 88 0.53 21.00 -11.48
C GLU A 88 -0.76 20.40 -12.03
N ARG A 89 -1.86 21.15 -12.04
CA ARG A 89 -3.13 20.67 -12.63
C ARG A 89 -3.00 20.42 -14.12
N GLU A 90 -2.39 21.35 -14.84
CA GLU A 90 -2.19 21.23 -16.29
C GLU A 90 -1.24 20.08 -16.63
N THR A 91 -0.17 19.91 -15.85
CA THR A 91 0.84 18.86 -16.08
C THR A 91 0.40 17.48 -15.62
N CYS A 92 -0.56 17.36 -14.71
CA CYS A 92 -1.04 16.07 -14.19
C CYS A 92 -2.42 15.66 -14.75
N ASP A 93 -3.01 16.45 -15.66
CA ASP A 93 -4.37 16.21 -16.17
C ASP A 93 -4.49 14.82 -16.83
N HIS A 94 -3.44 14.37 -17.51
CA HIS A 94 -3.35 13.06 -18.17
C HIS A 94 -3.46 11.88 -17.20
N LEU A 95 -3.24 12.08 -15.89
CA LEU A 95 -3.38 11.02 -14.90
C LEU A 95 -4.85 10.60 -14.70
N LYS A 96 -5.80 11.49 -14.98
CA LYS A 96 -7.25 11.21 -14.88
C LYS A 96 -7.70 10.13 -15.86
N ASP A 97 -7.03 10.00 -16.99
CA ASP A 97 -7.31 8.95 -17.98
C ASP A 97 -6.88 7.56 -17.50
N LYS A 98 -6.00 7.50 -16.49
CA LYS A 98 -5.43 6.26 -15.96
C LYS A 98 -5.96 5.89 -14.59
N TRP A 99 -6.32 6.87 -13.78
CA TRP A 99 -6.72 6.68 -12.40
C TRP A 99 -8.04 7.38 -12.10
N LEU A 100 -8.95 6.61 -11.51
CA LEU A 100 -10.15 7.12 -10.89
C LEU A 100 -10.01 6.93 -9.37
N PRO A 101 -9.65 7.98 -8.61
CA PRO A 101 -9.55 7.88 -7.16
C PRO A 101 -10.92 7.68 -6.52
N GLY A 102 -10.95 7.11 -5.31
CA GLY A 102 -12.15 6.92 -4.49
C GLY A 102 -12.47 5.46 -4.19
N SER A 103 -13.15 5.25 -3.06
CA SER A 103 -13.48 3.92 -2.53
C SER A 103 -14.30 3.06 -3.50
N ASP A 104 -15.27 3.64 -4.21
CA ASP A 104 -16.08 2.91 -5.18
C ASP A 104 -15.24 2.36 -6.33
N SER A 105 -14.31 3.18 -6.85
CA SER A 105 -13.38 2.73 -7.89
C SER A 105 -12.42 1.67 -7.37
N ALA A 106 -11.90 1.82 -6.16
CA ALA A 106 -11.04 0.83 -5.52
C ALA A 106 -11.71 -0.55 -5.44
N VAL A 107 -12.99 -0.61 -5.07
CA VAL A 107 -13.78 -1.84 -5.01
C VAL A 107 -14.02 -2.43 -6.40
N GLN A 108 -14.31 -1.60 -7.40
CA GLN A 108 -14.47 -2.06 -8.79
C GLN A 108 -13.17 -2.68 -9.34
N ILE A 109 -12.03 -2.00 -9.17
CA ILE A 109 -10.71 -2.48 -9.58
C ILE A 109 -10.35 -3.78 -8.87
N TRP A 110 -10.65 -3.87 -7.57
CA TRP A 110 -10.44 -5.09 -6.78
C TRP A 110 -11.26 -6.27 -7.32
N ASN A 111 -12.55 -6.06 -7.57
CA ASN A 111 -13.42 -7.10 -8.11
C ASN A 111 -12.97 -7.55 -9.51
N GLU A 112 -12.62 -6.60 -10.38
CA GLU A 112 -12.08 -6.93 -11.70
C GLU A 112 -10.80 -7.77 -11.61
N PHE A 113 -9.88 -7.40 -10.72
CA PHE A 113 -8.67 -8.17 -10.48
C PHE A 113 -8.98 -9.59 -9.97
N LEU A 114 -9.89 -9.72 -9.00
CA LEU A 114 -10.31 -11.00 -8.44
C LEU A 114 -10.85 -11.96 -9.50
N TYR A 115 -11.73 -11.48 -10.38
CA TYR A 115 -12.36 -12.34 -11.38
C TYR A 115 -11.46 -12.64 -12.58
N LYS A 116 -10.76 -11.61 -13.11
CA LYS A 116 -10.05 -11.73 -14.39
C LYS A 116 -8.58 -12.12 -14.25
N LYS A 117 -7.89 -11.65 -13.21
CA LYS A 117 -6.42 -11.69 -13.12
C LYS A 117 -5.90 -12.62 -12.03
N MET A 118 -6.61 -12.72 -10.90
CA MET A 118 -6.21 -13.52 -9.75
C MET A 118 -5.85 -14.97 -10.09
N PRO A 119 -6.61 -15.73 -10.92
CA PRO A 119 -6.26 -17.13 -11.20
C PRO A 119 -4.85 -17.32 -11.76
N PHE A 120 -4.36 -16.35 -12.53
CA PHE A 120 -3.07 -16.40 -13.24
C PHE A 120 -1.96 -15.59 -12.56
N PHE A 121 -2.27 -14.93 -11.44
CA PHE A 121 -1.39 -13.96 -10.81
C PHE A 121 0.01 -14.53 -10.48
N LYS A 122 0.10 -15.75 -9.94
CA LYS A 122 1.40 -16.33 -9.55
C LYS A 122 2.39 -16.43 -10.73
N GLU A 123 1.89 -16.80 -11.90
CA GLU A 123 2.69 -17.03 -13.10
C GLU A 123 2.99 -15.72 -13.82
N GLN A 124 2.01 -14.82 -13.88
CA GLN A 124 2.09 -13.62 -14.71
C GLN A 124 2.64 -12.40 -13.97
N LYS A 125 2.67 -12.36 -12.63
CA LYS A 125 3.06 -11.16 -11.84
C LYS A 125 4.45 -10.57 -12.15
N ALA A 126 5.32 -11.31 -12.83
CA ALA A 126 6.65 -10.85 -13.22
C ALA A 126 6.68 -10.32 -14.66
N THR A 127 5.63 -10.56 -15.44
CA THR A 127 5.50 -10.18 -16.84
C THR A 127 5.15 -8.70 -16.94
N VAL A 128 6.09 -7.92 -17.47
CA VAL A 128 5.99 -6.45 -17.49
C VAL A 128 5.11 -5.88 -18.61
N TYR A 129 4.87 -6.66 -19.67
CA TYR A 129 4.08 -6.23 -20.83
C TYR A 129 2.59 -6.60 -20.74
N SER A 130 2.17 -7.32 -19.70
CA SER A 130 0.77 -7.74 -19.52
C SER A 130 0.13 -7.10 -18.29
N ASP A 131 -1.16 -6.80 -18.39
CA ASP A 131 -1.93 -6.26 -17.26
C ASP A 131 -2.35 -7.37 -16.29
N CYS A 132 -1.39 -7.84 -15.50
CA CYS A 132 -1.53 -9.00 -14.63
C CYS A 132 -1.61 -8.65 -13.13
N THR A 133 -1.44 -7.38 -12.76
CA THR A 133 -1.43 -6.93 -11.35
C THR A 133 -2.73 -6.22 -10.97
N SER A 134 -2.95 -6.03 -9.67
CA SER A 134 -4.18 -5.43 -9.16
C SER A 134 -4.27 -3.92 -9.37
N LYS A 135 -3.14 -3.23 -9.51
CA LYS A 135 -3.06 -1.75 -9.55
C LYS A 135 -3.69 -1.07 -8.32
N LEU A 136 -3.91 -1.79 -7.22
CA LEU A 136 -4.54 -1.28 -5.99
C LEU A 136 -3.62 -0.45 -5.09
N SER A 137 -2.33 -0.30 -5.43
CA SER A 137 -1.36 0.38 -4.57
C SER A 137 -1.75 1.81 -4.14
N PRO A 138 -2.22 2.73 -5.02
CA PRO A 138 -2.66 4.05 -4.57
C PRO A 138 -3.90 3.99 -3.66
N HIS A 139 -4.89 3.17 -4.01
CA HIS A 139 -6.10 2.99 -3.20
C HIS A 139 -5.81 2.46 -1.79
N LEU A 140 -4.86 1.51 -1.68
CA LEU A 140 -4.39 0.97 -0.40
C LEU A 140 -3.49 1.92 0.39
N HIS A 141 -2.87 2.89 -0.27
CA HIS A 141 -2.06 3.92 0.39
C HIS A 141 -2.94 4.99 1.03
N TYR A 142 -3.98 5.43 0.32
CA TYR A 142 -4.92 6.45 0.80
C TYR A 142 -6.07 5.89 1.64
N GLY A 143 -6.12 4.57 1.88
CA GLY A 143 -7.15 3.94 2.71
C GLY A 143 -8.53 3.86 2.05
N GLU A 144 -8.60 4.00 0.73
CA GLU A 144 -9.87 3.94 -0.03
C GLU A 144 -10.48 2.52 -0.03
N ILE A 145 -9.64 1.51 0.18
CA ILE A 145 -10.03 0.13 0.42
C ILE A 145 -9.25 -0.45 1.61
N SER A 146 -9.96 -1.13 2.52
CA SER A 146 -9.33 -1.72 3.71
C SER A 146 -8.49 -2.95 3.36
N VAL A 147 -7.28 -3.01 3.91
CA VAL A 147 -6.40 -4.18 3.80
C VAL A 147 -7.02 -5.42 4.44
N SER A 148 -7.73 -5.26 5.56
CA SER A 148 -8.42 -6.34 6.25
C SER A 148 -9.55 -6.91 5.39
N SER A 149 -10.30 -6.08 4.67
CA SER A 149 -11.31 -6.55 3.70
C SER A 149 -10.70 -7.45 2.63
N ILE A 150 -9.58 -7.03 2.04
CA ILE A 150 -8.88 -7.83 1.03
C ILE A 150 -8.37 -9.15 1.65
N TYR A 151 -7.78 -9.08 2.84
CA TYR A 151 -7.30 -10.27 3.56
C TYR A 151 -8.40 -11.31 3.79
N PHE A 152 -9.57 -10.89 4.32
CA PHE A 152 -10.67 -11.82 4.58
C PHE A 152 -11.24 -12.42 3.30
N VAL A 153 -11.40 -11.63 2.23
CA VAL A 153 -11.85 -12.16 0.93
C VAL A 153 -10.86 -13.21 0.40
N LEU A 154 -9.56 -12.95 0.48
CA LEU A 154 -8.54 -13.90 0.06
C LEU A 154 -8.56 -15.17 0.90
N LYS A 155 -8.73 -15.04 2.22
CA LYS A 155 -8.79 -16.16 3.16
C LYS A 155 -10.01 -17.05 2.91
N THR A 156 -11.19 -16.47 2.74
CA THR A 156 -12.40 -17.24 2.42
C THR A 156 -12.27 -17.94 1.07
N MET A 157 -11.75 -17.24 0.05
CA MET A 157 -11.50 -17.83 -1.27
C MET A 157 -10.49 -18.98 -1.19
N ARG A 158 -9.40 -18.83 -0.42
CA ARG A 158 -8.40 -19.87 -0.15
C ARG A 158 -9.02 -21.14 0.44
N GLN A 159 -9.91 -20.98 1.42
CA GLN A 159 -10.63 -22.09 2.06
C GLN A 159 -11.57 -22.81 1.07
N GLN A 160 -12.37 -22.05 0.32
CA GLN A 160 -13.29 -22.59 -0.70
C GLN A 160 -12.54 -23.37 -1.79
N LEU A 161 -11.44 -22.82 -2.30
CA LEU A 161 -10.62 -23.48 -3.32
C LEU A 161 -10.00 -24.77 -2.80
N SER A 162 -9.64 -24.82 -1.52
CA SER A 162 -9.04 -26.01 -0.89
C SER A 162 -10.05 -27.11 -0.60
N ALA A 163 -11.34 -26.79 -0.54
CA ALA A 163 -12.42 -27.76 -0.37
C ALA A 163 -12.72 -28.57 -1.65
N THR A 164 -12.22 -28.13 -2.81
CA THR A 164 -12.48 -28.77 -4.11
C THR A 164 -11.16 -29.17 -4.79
N ALA A 165 -11.07 -30.38 -5.34
CA ALA A 165 -9.90 -30.82 -6.08
C ALA A 165 -9.70 -30.04 -7.39
N GLY A 166 -8.45 -29.90 -7.86
CA GLY A 166 -8.12 -29.29 -9.15
C GLY A 166 -7.85 -27.78 -9.14
N ASN A 167 -7.90 -27.12 -7.99
CA ASN A 167 -7.69 -25.66 -7.86
C ASN A 167 -6.26 -25.24 -7.48
N GLU A 168 -5.26 -26.10 -7.70
CA GLU A 168 -3.89 -25.87 -7.21
C GLU A 168 -3.29 -24.55 -7.73
N ARG A 169 -3.57 -24.19 -8.99
CA ARG A 169 -3.11 -22.94 -9.59
C ARG A 169 -3.69 -21.71 -8.89
N GLN A 170 -5.00 -21.70 -8.66
CA GLN A 170 -5.71 -20.61 -7.99
C GLN A 170 -5.27 -20.48 -6.54
N ILE A 171 -5.05 -21.60 -5.85
CA ILE A 171 -4.50 -21.62 -4.49
C ILE A 171 -3.11 -20.97 -4.45
N LYS A 172 -2.20 -21.36 -5.36
CA LYS A 172 -0.86 -20.76 -5.46
C LYS A 172 -0.91 -19.27 -5.79
N SER A 173 -1.84 -18.84 -6.64
CA SER A 173 -2.05 -17.43 -6.98
C SER A 173 -2.59 -16.61 -5.80
N ASN A 174 -3.57 -17.14 -5.07
CA ASN A 174 -4.08 -16.53 -3.85
C ASN A 174 -2.97 -16.37 -2.79
N ASP A 175 -2.20 -17.42 -2.52
CA ASP A 175 -1.05 -17.37 -1.60
C ASP A 175 0.02 -16.36 -2.04
N ALA A 176 0.25 -16.26 -3.35
CA ALA A 176 1.22 -15.31 -3.91
C ALA A 176 0.76 -13.86 -3.75
N PHE A 177 -0.54 -13.59 -3.91
CA PHE A 177 -1.12 -12.26 -3.73
C PHE A 177 -1.22 -11.89 -2.24
N MET A 178 -1.59 -12.84 -1.38
CA MET A 178 -1.57 -12.65 0.08
C MET A 178 -0.17 -12.24 0.58
N LYS A 179 0.89 -12.83 0.03
CA LYS A 179 2.28 -12.40 0.31
C LYS A 179 2.56 -10.95 -0.13
N GLN A 180 1.89 -10.42 -1.15
CA GLN A 180 2.05 -9.00 -1.53
C GLN A 180 1.46 -8.07 -0.47
N LEU A 181 0.34 -8.44 0.15
CA LEU A 181 -0.16 -7.72 1.34
C LEU A 181 0.83 -7.82 2.48
N GLY A 182 1.42 -9.00 2.70
CA GLY A 182 2.48 -9.17 3.70
C GLY A 182 3.67 -8.23 3.50
N TYR A 183 4.12 -8.01 2.26
CA TYR A 183 5.21 -7.05 1.99
C TYR A 183 4.83 -5.61 2.33
N ARG A 184 3.56 -5.23 2.15
CA ARG A 184 3.02 -3.92 2.57
C ARG A 184 3.02 -3.79 4.10
N GLU A 185 2.57 -4.81 4.83
CA GLU A 185 2.62 -4.79 6.30
C GLU A 185 4.06 -4.74 6.80
N TYR A 186 4.95 -5.51 6.17
CA TYR A 186 6.35 -5.57 6.56
C TYR A 186 7.10 -4.25 6.30
N SER A 187 6.76 -3.50 5.25
CA SER A 187 7.38 -2.20 5.01
C SER A 187 7.04 -1.18 6.10
N ARG A 188 5.78 -1.16 6.55
CA ARG A 188 5.33 -0.32 7.67
C ARG A 188 5.91 -0.79 9.00
N TYR A 189 6.03 -2.11 9.18
CA TYR A 189 6.71 -2.72 10.32
C TYR A 189 8.18 -2.28 10.44
N ILE A 190 8.94 -2.34 9.33
CA ILE A 190 10.33 -1.88 9.30
C ILE A 190 10.39 -0.39 9.65
N LEU A 191 9.54 0.45 9.05
CA LEU A 191 9.55 1.88 9.28
C LEU A 191 9.24 2.23 10.74
N PHE A 192 8.33 1.49 11.38
CA PHE A 192 8.02 1.68 12.80
C PHE A 192 9.20 1.33 13.71
N HIS A 193 9.83 0.17 13.52
CA HIS A 193 10.94 -0.29 14.36
C HIS A 193 12.27 0.40 14.02
N ASN A 194 12.39 0.97 12.82
CA ASN A 194 13.55 1.72 12.36
C ASN A 194 13.12 3.08 11.78
N PRO A 195 12.68 4.04 12.63
CA PRO A 195 12.15 5.31 12.16
C PRO A 195 13.10 6.10 11.28
N PHE A 196 14.42 5.93 11.42
CA PHE A 196 15.43 6.64 10.62
C PHE A 196 15.50 6.23 9.14
N THR A 197 14.84 5.13 8.75
CA THR A 197 14.96 4.54 7.40
C THR A 197 14.43 5.40 6.26
N HIS A 198 13.66 6.46 6.57
CA HIS A 198 13.23 7.44 5.58
C HIS A 198 14.34 8.45 5.20
N GLU A 199 15.36 8.62 6.05
CA GLU A 199 16.48 9.55 5.80
C GLU A 199 17.79 8.83 5.51
N ARG A 200 17.96 7.61 6.02
CA ARG A 200 19.24 6.88 5.99
C ARG A 200 19.01 5.42 5.60
N PRO A 201 19.96 4.78 4.90
CA PRO A 201 19.84 3.37 4.58
C PRO A 201 19.80 2.54 5.87
N LEU A 202 18.99 1.47 5.86
CA LEU A 202 18.92 0.52 6.97
C LEU A 202 20.27 -0.15 7.23
N LEU A 203 21.06 -0.35 6.17
CA LEU A 203 22.38 -0.94 6.22
C LEU A 203 23.43 0.18 6.29
N GLU A 204 24.03 0.35 7.47
CA GLU A 204 24.95 1.46 7.75
C GLU A 204 26.18 1.49 6.81
N HIS A 205 26.67 0.34 6.36
CA HIS A 205 27.80 0.28 5.42
C HIS A 205 27.48 0.92 4.06
N LEU A 206 26.19 1.05 3.69
CA LEU A 206 25.79 1.73 2.45
C LEU A 206 25.89 3.25 2.55
N CYS A 207 26.01 3.83 3.75
CA CYS A 207 26.24 5.27 3.94
C CYS A 207 27.58 5.73 3.36
N ALA A 208 28.58 4.84 3.29
CA ALA A 208 29.93 5.16 2.82
C ALA A 208 30.15 4.90 1.32
N VAL A 209 29.09 4.58 0.56
CA VAL A 209 29.21 4.34 -0.88
C VAL A 209 29.54 5.66 -1.59
N PRO A 210 30.64 5.74 -2.37
CA PRO A 210 31.02 6.95 -3.09
C PRO A 210 30.16 7.10 -4.34
N TRP A 211 28.96 7.66 -4.19
CA TRP A 211 28.05 7.91 -5.31
C TRP A 211 28.62 8.93 -6.30
N SER A 212 28.40 8.69 -7.59
CA SER A 212 28.65 9.69 -8.63
C SER A 212 27.47 10.67 -8.68
N TYR A 213 27.75 11.98 -8.71
CA TYR A 213 26.76 13.05 -8.76
C TYR A 213 26.71 13.73 -10.12
N ASP A 214 26.70 12.93 -11.19
CA ASP A 214 26.56 13.43 -12.55
C ASP A 214 25.09 13.81 -12.84
N GLN A 215 24.86 15.12 -12.98
CA GLN A 215 23.52 15.66 -13.20
C GLN A 215 22.96 15.36 -14.59
N ASP A 216 23.83 15.23 -15.60
CA ASP A 216 23.41 14.93 -16.96
C ASP A 216 22.93 13.48 -17.05
N LEU A 217 23.66 12.54 -16.44
CA LEU A 217 23.23 11.15 -16.34
C LEU A 217 21.93 11.00 -15.54
N PHE A 218 21.79 11.75 -14.45
CA PHE A 218 20.55 11.74 -13.66
C PHE A 218 19.35 12.25 -14.48
N LYS A 219 19.53 13.33 -15.25
CA LYS A 219 18.48 13.86 -16.13
C LYS A 219 18.11 12.89 -17.25
N CYS A 220 19.09 12.24 -17.88
CA CYS A 220 18.85 11.20 -18.86
C CYS A 220 18.03 10.04 -18.28
N TRP A 221 18.31 9.64 -17.03
CA TRP A 221 17.52 8.63 -16.34
C TRP A 221 16.09 9.11 -16.05
N GLN A 222 15.90 10.32 -15.52
CA GLN A 222 14.57 10.88 -15.26
C GLN A 222 13.68 10.92 -16.51
N GLN A 223 14.29 11.22 -17.67
CA GLN A 223 13.60 11.32 -18.96
C GLN A 223 13.43 9.99 -19.70
N GLY A 224 14.01 8.90 -19.19
CA GLY A 224 14.03 7.62 -19.89
C GLY A 224 14.79 7.68 -21.23
N CYS A 225 15.97 8.28 -21.20
CA CYS A 225 16.90 8.43 -22.33
C CYS A 225 18.28 7.84 -22.01
N THR A 226 18.30 6.74 -21.26
CA THR A 226 19.53 6.05 -20.83
C THR A 226 20.15 5.20 -21.94
N GLY A 227 19.37 4.87 -22.98
CA GLY A 227 19.77 3.94 -24.04
C GLY A 227 19.51 2.48 -23.68
N PHE A 228 18.94 2.20 -22.50
CA PHE A 228 18.50 0.89 -22.07
C PHE A 228 16.97 0.79 -22.17
N PRO A 229 16.42 0.10 -23.19
CA PRO A 229 14.99 0.19 -23.51
C PRO A 229 14.02 -0.14 -22.37
N LEU A 230 14.37 -1.09 -21.49
CA LEU A 230 13.53 -1.44 -20.35
C LEU A 230 13.51 -0.38 -19.26
N ILE A 231 14.65 0.27 -19.00
CA ILE A 231 14.74 1.38 -18.03
C ILE A 231 14.00 2.59 -18.61
N ASP A 232 14.24 2.88 -19.88
CA ASP A 232 13.62 3.99 -20.58
C ASP A 232 12.09 3.86 -20.61
N ALA A 233 11.57 2.67 -20.94
CA ALA A 233 10.14 2.39 -20.88
C ALA A 233 9.56 2.50 -19.46
N ALA A 234 10.30 2.09 -18.43
CA ALA A 234 9.86 2.17 -17.04
C ALA A 234 9.71 3.64 -16.59
N MET A 235 10.69 4.48 -16.93
CA MET A 235 10.69 5.90 -16.58
C MET A 235 9.60 6.67 -17.34
N GLN A 236 9.42 6.36 -18.62
CA GLN A 236 8.31 6.91 -19.41
C GLN A 236 6.94 6.47 -18.87
N GLN A 237 6.78 5.21 -18.43
CA GLN A 237 5.55 4.73 -17.80
C GLN A 237 5.28 5.47 -16.48
N LEU A 238 6.32 5.66 -15.65
CA LEU A 238 6.21 6.37 -14.39
C LEU A 238 5.73 7.81 -14.61
N TRP A 239 6.31 8.53 -15.56
CA TRP A 239 5.91 9.89 -15.89
C TRP A 239 4.48 9.98 -16.46
N SER A 240 4.17 9.13 -17.44
CA SER A 240 2.88 9.17 -18.16
C SER A 240 1.70 8.61 -17.37
N THR A 241 1.93 7.82 -16.32
CA THR A 241 0.82 7.19 -15.58
C THR A 241 0.92 7.36 -14.07
N GLY A 242 1.99 7.94 -13.53
CA GLY A 242 2.22 8.00 -12.09
C GLY A 242 2.45 6.61 -11.45
N TRP A 243 2.64 5.56 -12.25
CA TRP A 243 2.79 4.20 -11.78
C TRP A 243 3.75 3.42 -12.67
N CYS A 244 4.56 2.57 -12.05
CA CYS A 244 5.45 1.66 -12.75
C CYS A 244 5.28 0.23 -12.23
N HIS A 245 5.41 -0.78 -13.08
CA HIS A 245 5.32 -2.17 -12.67
C HIS A 245 6.42 -2.51 -11.65
N ASN A 246 6.10 -3.26 -10.58
CA ASN A 246 7.06 -3.54 -9.50
C ASN A 246 8.37 -4.17 -9.99
N ARG A 247 8.32 -5.03 -11.01
CA ARG A 247 9.53 -5.62 -11.59
C ARG A 247 10.43 -4.60 -12.28
N LEU A 248 9.85 -3.56 -12.87
CA LEU A 248 10.59 -2.48 -13.53
C LEU A 248 11.18 -1.48 -12.51
N ARG A 249 10.55 -1.29 -11.35
CA ARG A 249 11.09 -0.44 -10.25
C ARG A 249 12.37 -0.99 -9.61
N TYR A 250 12.64 -2.27 -9.84
CA TYR A 250 13.79 -2.98 -9.28
C TYR A 250 14.96 -3.09 -10.27
N LEU A 251 14.69 -2.99 -11.59
CA LEU A 251 15.71 -3.13 -12.63
C LEU A 251 16.64 -1.93 -12.67
#